data_AF-A0A2A2RLV5-F1
#
_entry.id   AF-A0A2A2RLV5-F1
#
_cell.length_a   1.000
_cell.length_b   1.000
_cell.length_c   1.000
_cell.angle_alpha   90.00
_cell.angle_beta   90.00
_cell.angle_gamma   90.00
#
_symmetry.space_group_name_H-M   'P 1'
#
loop_
_entity.id
_entity.type
_entity.pdbx_description
1 polymer ?
#
loop_
_entity_poly.entity_id
_entity_poly.type
_entity_poly.pdbx_seq_one_letter_code
_entity_poly.pdbx_strand_id
1 'polypeptide(L)'
;MHTPSIAQDLALKKLTVAPKDQKPNYNWRDILRDESVPVPEIQVLCPHGEERFDLSEVADTVGRSLANLLQAKGEADIFNEKNQRFVADVTREVASHLTKKALERGPIRVSLHDLYVLIEKTLVDNNAHDVAKSLLLKRASKLNISRETHGVSVRLIRRNHQVVPWNEGKIEIAIRKAFLSLQ
;
A
#
# COMPACT_ATOMS: atom_id res chain seq x y z
N MET A 1 -8.12 -8.69 -19.90
CA MET A 1 -6.96 -8.35 -19.07
C MET A 1 -6.17 -7.27 -19.79
N HIS A 2 -6.15 -6.04 -19.27
CA HIS A 2 -5.37 -4.96 -19.86
C HIS A 2 -3.95 -5.11 -19.33
N THR A 3 -2.98 -5.47 -20.17
CA THR A 3 -1.58 -5.56 -19.74
C THR A 3 -1.12 -4.15 -19.37
N PRO A 4 -0.74 -3.87 -18.10
CA PRO A 4 -0.27 -2.54 -17.74
C PRO A 4 1.02 -2.25 -18.51
N SER A 5 1.11 -1.06 -19.11
CA SER A 5 2.33 -0.67 -19.80
C SER A 5 3.43 -0.39 -18.78
N ILE A 6 4.70 -0.62 -19.15
CA ILE A 6 5.86 -0.27 -18.30
C ILE A 6 5.79 1.21 -17.89
N ALA A 7 5.30 2.08 -18.77
CA ALA A 7 5.10 3.50 -18.50
C ALA A 7 4.08 3.75 -17.37
N GLN A 8 2.96 3.02 -17.35
CA GLN A 8 1.94 3.11 -16.29
C GLN A 8 2.49 2.63 -14.95
N ASP A 9 3.24 1.52 -14.93
CA ASP A 9 3.86 1.01 -13.70
C ASP A 9 4.91 1.97 -13.13
N LEU A 10 5.71 2.61 -14.01
CA LEU A 10 6.65 3.65 -13.61
C LEU A 10 5.94 4.90 -13.08
N ALA A 11 4.84 5.32 -13.73
CA ALA A 11 4.03 6.45 -13.27
C ALA A 11 3.41 6.17 -11.90
N LEU A 12 2.83 4.97 -11.71
CA LEU A 12 2.26 4.54 -10.43
C LEU A 12 3.31 4.53 -9.32
N LYS A 13 4.51 3.98 -9.59
CA LYS A 13 5.61 3.97 -8.61
C LYS A 13 6.05 5.38 -8.22
N LYS A 14 6.05 6.35 -9.15
CA LYS A 14 6.33 7.76 -8.83
C LYS A 14 5.23 8.37 -7.95
N LEU A 15 3.97 8.09 -8.28
CA LEU A 15 2.82 8.60 -7.55
C LEU A 15 2.71 8.02 -6.14
N THR A 16 3.18 6.80 -5.84
CA THR A 16 3.13 6.30 -4.46
C THR A 16 4.03 7.09 -3.51
N VAL A 17 5.19 7.57 -4.00
CA VAL A 17 6.18 8.32 -3.21
C VAL A 17 6.06 9.84 -3.30
N ALA A 18 5.31 10.37 -4.28
CA ALA A 18 5.18 11.81 -4.44
C ALA A 18 4.58 12.49 -3.19
N PRO A 19 4.93 13.76 -2.92
CA PRO A 19 4.32 14.56 -1.86
C PRO A 19 2.79 14.68 -2.00
N LYS A 20 2.09 14.93 -0.89
CA LYS A 20 0.61 15.00 -0.89
C LYS A 20 0.07 16.17 -1.72
N ASP A 21 0.79 17.29 -1.73
CA ASP A 21 0.50 18.51 -2.48
C ASP A 21 0.55 18.32 -4.00
N GLN A 22 1.25 17.29 -4.48
CA GLN A 22 1.35 16.95 -5.91
C GLN A 22 0.31 15.92 -6.36
N LYS A 23 -0.61 15.53 -5.46
CA LYS A 23 -1.61 14.50 -5.73
C LYS A 23 -3.02 15.08 -5.72
N PRO A 24 -3.94 14.45 -6.47
CA PRO A 24 -5.36 14.74 -6.36
C PRO A 24 -5.80 14.56 -4.90
N ASN A 25 -6.30 15.64 -4.28
CA ASN A 25 -6.79 15.61 -2.91
C ASN A 25 -8.31 15.40 -2.90
N TYR A 26 -8.76 14.41 -2.13
CA TYR A 26 -10.17 14.14 -1.92
C TYR A 26 -10.35 13.61 -0.50
N ASN A 27 -11.43 14.01 0.16
CA ASN A 27 -11.71 13.59 1.53
C ASN A 27 -12.33 12.20 1.58
N TRP A 28 -11.53 11.17 1.35
CA TRP A 28 -11.96 9.77 1.40
C TRP A 28 -12.46 9.34 2.78
N ARG A 29 -12.07 10.03 3.85
CA ARG A 29 -12.47 9.71 5.23
C ARG A 29 -13.97 9.88 5.46
N ASP A 30 -14.60 10.79 4.71
CA ASP A 30 -16.03 11.09 4.80
C ASP A 30 -16.88 10.20 3.87
N ILE A 31 -16.30 9.18 3.21
CA ILE A 31 -17.04 8.37 2.24
C ILE A 31 -18.18 7.55 2.86
N LEU A 32 -18.13 7.31 4.17
CA LEU A 32 -19.14 6.58 4.94
C LEU A 32 -19.92 7.49 5.91
N ARG A 33 -19.86 8.82 5.77
CA ARG A 33 -20.40 9.75 6.78
C ARG A 33 -21.89 9.59 7.04
N ASP A 34 -22.64 9.19 6.02
CA ASP A 34 -24.10 9.00 6.09
C ASP A 34 -24.51 7.61 6.62
N GLU A 35 -23.54 6.73 6.90
CA GLU A 35 -23.77 5.34 7.31
C GLU A 35 -22.94 5.00 8.57
N SER A 36 -23.63 4.70 9.68
CA SER A 36 -22.96 4.14 10.86
C SER A 36 -22.58 2.68 10.61
N VAL A 37 -21.34 2.42 10.20
CA VAL A 37 -20.79 1.06 10.08
C VAL A 37 -20.25 0.64 11.45
N PRO A 38 -20.92 -0.29 12.17
CA PRO A 38 -20.42 -0.75 13.47
C PRO A 38 -19.15 -1.58 13.28
N VAL A 39 -18.08 -1.17 13.97
CA VAL A 39 -16.84 -1.93 14.06
C VAL A 39 -16.54 -2.19 15.54
N PRO A 40 -16.16 -3.43 15.92
CA PRO A 40 -15.78 -3.71 17.29
C PRO A 40 -14.54 -2.91 17.70
N GLU A 41 -14.29 -2.85 19.01
CA GLU A 41 -13.07 -2.24 19.51
C GLU A 41 -11.85 -3.10 19.12
N ILE A 42 -10.96 -2.52 18.31
CA ILE A 42 -9.78 -3.17 17.76
C ILE A 42 -8.57 -2.30 18.07
N GLN A 43 -7.51 -2.91 18.57
CA GLN A 43 -6.20 -2.28 18.71
C GLN A 43 -5.32 -2.67 17.53
N VAL A 44 -4.75 -1.67 16.86
CA VAL A 44 -3.77 -1.85 15.79
C VAL A 44 -2.37 -1.73 16.37
N LEU A 45 -1.56 -2.77 16.20
CA LEU A 45 -0.16 -2.77 16.61
C LEU A 45 0.67 -2.11 15.49
N CYS A 46 0.94 -0.82 15.65
CA CYS A 46 1.79 -0.05 14.74
C CYS A 46 3.26 -0.07 15.21
N PRO A 47 4.23 0.20 14.32
CA PRO A 47 5.65 0.27 14.71
C PRO A 47 5.96 1.31 15.80
N HIS A 48 5.15 2.37 15.90
CA HIS A 48 5.29 3.46 16.88
C HIS A 48 4.43 3.28 18.14
N GLY A 49 3.70 2.16 18.27
CA GLY A 49 2.84 1.90 19.42
C GLY A 49 1.46 1.34 19.05
N GLU A 50 0.66 1.08 20.07
CA GLU A 50 -0.73 0.62 19.88
C GLU A 50 -1.63 1.83 19.59
N GLU A 51 -2.47 1.71 18.57
CA GLU A 51 -3.46 2.72 18.22
C GLU A 51 -4.86 2.10 18.14
N ARG A 52 -5.88 2.93 18.39
CA ARG A 52 -7.27 2.51 18.17
C ARG A 52 -7.54 2.44 16.67
N PHE A 53 -8.17 1.36 16.23
CA PHE A 53 -8.60 1.22 14.84
C PHE A 53 -9.60 2.32 14.45
N ASP A 54 -9.36 2.90 13.27
CA ASP A 54 -10.23 3.90 12.65
C ASP A 54 -10.56 3.45 11.21
N LEU A 55 -11.84 3.18 10.95
CA LEU A 55 -12.31 2.74 9.64
C LEU A 55 -12.07 3.80 8.55
N SER A 56 -12.07 5.08 8.90
CA SER A 56 -11.82 6.15 7.93
C SER A 56 -10.37 6.16 7.41
N GLU A 57 -9.42 5.56 8.14
CA GLU A 57 -8.04 5.33 7.66
C GLU A 57 -8.00 4.23 6.58
N VAL A 58 -8.89 3.23 6.65
CA VAL A 58 -9.06 2.22 5.60
C VAL A 58 -9.59 2.89 4.33
N ALA A 59 -10.63 3.71 4.45
CA ALA A 59 -11.20 4.47 3.33
C ALA A 59 -10.14 5.37 2.66
N ASP A 60 -9.37 6.13 3.44
CA ASP A 60 -8.28 6.97 2.92
C ASP A 60 -7.17 6.15 2.26
N THR A 61 -6.87 4.97 2.79
CA THR A 61 -5.87 4.06 2.22
C THR A 61 -6.31 3.51 0.87
N VAL A 62 -7.54 3.00 0.77
CA VAL A 62 -8.11 2.45 -0.47
C VAL A 62 -8.30 3.56 -1.51
N GLY A 63 -8.93 4.68 -1.12
CA GLY A 63 -9.21 5.80 -2.00
C GLY A 63 -7.97 6.43 -2.61
N ARG A 64 -6.90 6.62 -1.82
CA ARG A 64 -5.61 7.10 -2.36
C ARG A 64 -4.95 6.09 -3.30
N SER A 65 -5.09 4.80 -3.03
CA SER A 65 -4.52 3.75 -3.88
C SER A 65 -5.24 3.71 -5.23
N LEU A 66 -6.56 3.88 -5.24
CA LEU A 66 -7.37 4.04 -6.44
C LEU A 66 -7.00 5.32 -7.20
N ALA A 67 -6.91 6.46 -6.52
CA ALA A 67 -6.55 7.74 -7.14
C ALA A 67 -5.18 7.69 -7.82
N ASN A 68 -4.17 7.12 -7.15
CA ASN A 68 -2.85 6.93 -7.75
C ASN A 68 -2.90 6.05 -9.01
N LEU A 69 -3.72 4.99 -8.99
CA LEU A 69 -3.89 4.10 -10.14
C LEU A 69 -4.52 4.82 -11.33
N LEU A 70 -5.64 5.51 -11.09
CA LEU A 70 -6.38 6.21 -12.13
C LEU A 70 -5.55 7.35 -12.72
N GLN A 71 -4.84 8.10 -11.88
CA GLN A 71 -3.90 9.12 -12.34
C GLN A 71 -2.75 8.52 -13.15
N ALA A 72 -2.20 7.37 -12.76
CA ALA A 72 -1.17 6.68 -13.55
C ALA A 72 -1.68 6.18 -14.91
N LYS A 73 -2.98 5.89 -15.01
CA LYS A 73 -3.67 5.54 -16.27
C LYS A 73 -4.02 6.76 -17.12
N GLY A 74 -3.84 7.98 -16.61
CA GLY A 74 -4.18 9.23 -17.30
C GLY A 74 -5.66 9.61 -17.20
N GLU A 75 -6.40 9.02 -16.26
CA GLU A 75 -7.81 9.35 -16.03
C GLU A 75 -7.95 10.69 -15.30
N ALA A 76 -8.79 11.58 -15.85
CA ALA A 76 -9.06 12.90 -15.28
C ALA A 76 -10.20 12.86 -14.24
N ASP A 77 -11.24 12.06 -14.49
CA ASP A 77 -12.40 11.95 -13.61
C ASP A 77 -12.21 10.84 -12.55
N ILE A 78 -11.43 11.18 -11.52
CA ILE A 78 -11.05 10.25 -10.45
C ILE A 78 -12.12 10.18 -9.36
N PHE A 79 -12.83 11.27 -9.09
CA PHE A 79 -13.67 11.42 -7.90
C PHE A 79 -15.16 11.28 -8.16
N ASN A 80 -15.55 10.59 -9.23
CA ASN A 80 -16.95 10.32 -9.53
C ASN A 80 -17.62 9.35 -8.53
N GLU A 81 -18.95 9.30 -8.60
CA GLU A 81 -19.77 8.43 -7.74
C GLU A 81 -19.40 6.95 -7.83
N LYS A 82 -18.99 6.47 -9.01
CA LYS A 82 -18.60 5.07 -9.20
C LYS A 82 -17.38 4.73 -8.35
N ASN A 83 -16.34 5.58 -8.41
CA ASN A 83 -15.12 5.39 -7.64
C ASN A 83 -15.36 5.57 -6.14
N GLN A 84 -16.21 6.53 -5.77
CA GLN A 84 -16.65 6.73 -4.39
C GLN A 84 -17.37 5.50 -3.82
N ARG A 85 -18.35 4.95 -4.56
CA ARG A 85 -19.09 3.73 -4.18
C ARG A 85 -18.14 2.54 -4.03
N PHE A 86 -17.22 2.35 -4.98
CA PHE A 86 -16.21 1.30 -4.90
C PHE A 86 -15.38 1.38 -3.60
N VAL A 87 -14.91 2.57 -3.22
CA VAL A 87 -14.14 2.76 -1.97
C VAL A 87 -15.01 2.45 -0.75
N ALA A 88 -16.27 2.89 -0.75
CA ALA A 88 -17.22 2.60 0.33
C ALA A 88 -17.48 1.09 0.48
N ASP A 89 -17.73 0.38 -0.62
CA ASP A 89 -18.00 -1.06 -0.64
C ASP A 89 -16.83 -1.87 -0.08
N VAL A 90 -15.61 -1.62 -0.58
CA VAL A 90 -14.39 -2.27 -0.08
C VAL A 90 -14.17 -1.97 1.40
N THR A 91 -14.40 -0.72 1.84
CA THR A 91 -14.24 -0.33 3.24
C THR A 91 -15.23 -1.06 4.14
N ARG A 92 -16.50 -1.18 3.74
CA ARG A 92 -17.52 -1.95 4.45
C ARG A 92 -17.18 -3.42 4.53
N GLU A 93 -16.63 -3.99 3.47
CA GLU A 93 -16.23 -5.40 3.46
C GLU A 93 -15.05 -5.68 4.40
N VAL A 94 -14.05 -4.79 4.44
CA VAL A 94 -12.96 -4.87 5.43
C VAL A 94 -13.51 -4.79 6.86
N ALA A 95 -14.44 -3.87 7.12
CA ALA A 95 -15.12 -3.79 8.43
C ALA A 95 -15.84 -5.09 8.78
N SER A 96 -16.59 -5.68 7.83
CA SER A 96 -17.27 -6.96 8.01
C SER A 96 -16.30 -8.10 8.34
N HIS A 97 -15.16 -8.17 7.65
CA HIS A 97 -14.12 -9.16 7.95
C HIS A 97 -13.50 -8.99 9.33
N LEU A 98 -13.26 -7.75 9.77
CA LEU A 98 -12.78 -7.46 11.12
C LEU A 98 -13.83 -7.84 12.18
N THR A 99 -15.10 -7.49 11.96
CA THR A 99 -16.20 -7.86 12.86
C THR A 99 -16.34 -9.37 13.01
N LYS A 100 -16.30 -10.12 11.90
CA LYS A 100 -16.33 -11.59 11.95
C LYS A 100 -15.17 -12.17 12.76
N LYS A 101 -13.95 -11.66 12.55
CA LYS A 101 -12.77 -12.08 13.34
C LYS A 101 -12.91 -11.78 14.84
N ALA A 102 -13.55 -10.68 15.22
CA ALA A 102 -13.77 -10.33 16.64
C ALA A 102 -14.73 -11.30 17.30
N LEU A 103 -15.82 -11.66 16.59
CA LEU A 103 -16.82 -12.58 17.10
C LEU A 103 -16.24 -13.98 17.34
N GLU A 104 -15.29 -14.41 16.52
CA GLU A 104 -14.66 -15.73 16.64
C GLU A 104 -13.59 -15.81 17.74
N ARG A 105 -12.88 -14.69 18.02
CA ARG A 105 -11.64 -14.72 18.85
C ARG A 105 -11.67 -13.80 20.07
N GLY A 106 -12.71 -13.01 20.28
CA GLY A 106 -12.76 -11.97 21.31
C GLY A 106 -12.04 -10.67 20.89
N PRO A 107 -11.64 -9.81 21.85
CA PRO A 107 -10.98 -8.53 21.56
C PRO A 107 -9.79 -8.70 20.62
N ILE A 108 -9.79 -7.97 19.49
CA ILE A 108 -8.75 -8.17 18.46
C ILE A 108 -7.62 -7.18 18.63
N ARG A 109 -6.40 -7.73 18.69
CA ARG A 109 -5.15 -7.03 18.39
C ARG A 109 -4.68 -7.44 17.00
N VAL A 110 -4.62 -6.49 16.07
CA VAL A 110 -4.21 -6.74 14.68
C VAL A 110 -2.91 -5.99 14.40
N SER A 111 -1.91 -6.66 13.85
CA SER A 111 -0.72 -5.93 13.40
C SER A 111 -1.05 -5.01 12.24
N LEU A 112 -0.39 -3.86 12.12
CA LEU A 112 -0.56 -2.99 10.96
C LEU A 112 -0.29 -3.74 9.64
N HIS A 113 0.65 -4.69 9.66
CA HIS A 113 0.93 -5.58 8.54
C HIS A 113 -0.30 -6.40 8.15
N ASP A 114 -0.93 -7.09 9.11
CA ASP A 114 -2.10 -7.94 8.85
C ASP A 114 -3.33 -7.14 8.43
N LEU A 115 -3.47 -5.90 8.92
CA LEU A 115 -4.51 -4.99 8.45
C LEU A 115 -4.32 -4.67 6.96
N TYR A 116 -3.10 -4.35 6.52
CA TYR A 116 -2.83 -4.14 5.09
C TYR A 116 -3.07 -5.41 4.27
N VAL A 117 -2.67 -6.59 4.76
CA VAL A 117 -2.95 -7.87 4.08
C VAL A 117 -4.45 -8.10 3.94
N LEU A 118 -5.24 -7.76 4.96
CA LEU A 118 -6.69 -7.88 4.91
C LEU A 118 -7.29 -6.97 3.83
N ILE A 119 -6.85 -5.71 3.76
CA ILE A 119 -7.32 -4.76 2.73
C ILE A 119 -6.91 -5.25 1.32
N GLU A 120 -5.67 -5.70 1.15
CA GLU A 120 -5.18 -6.27 -0.11
C GLU A 120 -6.00 -7.49 -0.53
N LYS A 121 -6.27 -8.40 0.40
CA LYS A 121 -7.10 -9.58 0.14
C LYS A 121 -8.51 -9.17 -0.29
N THR A 122 -9.17 -8.26 0.42
CA THR A 122 -10.50 -7.77 0.04
C THR A 122 -10.50 -7.14 -1.35
N LEU A 123 -9.48 -6.37 -1.71
CA LEU A 123 -9.36 -5.83 -3.07
C LEU A 123 -9.20 -6.94 -4.13
N VAL A 124 -8.40 -7.97 -3.84
CA VAL A 124 -8.21 -9.12 -4.73
C VAL A 124 -9.50 -9.93 -4.88
N ASP A 125 -10.22 -10.17 -3.79
CA ASP A 125 -11.51 -10.89 -3.78
C ASP A 125 -12.58 -10.12 -4.60
N ASN A 126 -12.48 -8.80 -4.68
CA ASN A 126 -13.29 -7.92 -5.53
C ASN A 126 -12.75 -7.75 -6.97
N ASN A 127 -11.78 -8.56 -7.41
CA ASN A 127 -11.10 -8.47 -8.72
C ASN A 127 -10.40 -7.11 -8.98
N ALA A 128 -10.12 -6.32 -7.93
CA ALA A 128 -9.45 -5.02 -8.02
C ALA A 128 -7.91 -5.15 -7.89
N HIS A 129 -7.30 -6.05 -8.67
CA HIS A 129 -5.88 -6.39 -8.58
C HIS A 129 -4.94 -5.19 -8.78
N ASP A 130 -5.27 -4.30 -9.71
CA ASP A 130 -4.48 -3.10 -9.98
C ASP A 130 -4.46 -2.14 -8.77
N VAL A 131 -5.59 -2.03 -8.06
CA VAL A 131 -5.70 -1.20 -6.85
C VAL A 131 -4.93 -1.86 -5.71
N ALA A 132 -5.02 -3.19 -5.57
CA ALA A 132 -4.22 -3.94 -4.61
C ALA A 132 -2.72 -3.77 -4.87
N LYS A 133 -2.27 -3.80 -6.13
CA LYS A 133 -0.89 -3.52 -6.54
C LYS A 133 -0.47 -2.09 -6.18
N SER A 134 -1.30 -1.09 -6.46
CA SER A 134 -1.07 0.31 -6.06
C SER A 134 -0.87 0.45 -4.54
N LEU A 135 -1.74 -0.21 -3.76
CA LEU A 135 -1.65 -0.23 -2.30
C LEU A 135 -0.37 -0.91 -1.82
N LEU A 136 -0.02 -2.07 -2.39
CA LEU A 136 1.19 -2.81 -2.04
C LEU A 136 2.46 -1.98 -2.28
N LEU A 137 2.53 -1.24 -3.39
CA LEU A 137 3.66 -0.35 -3.68
C LEU A 137 3.78 0.76 -2.63
N LYS A 138 2.66 1.36 -2.21
CA LYS A 138 2.64 2.37 -1.14
C LYS A 138 3.04 1.78 0.21
N ARG A 139 2.54 0.58 0.53
CA ARG A 139 2.86 -0.18 1.75
C ARG A 139 4.34 -0.53 1.81
N ALA A 140 4.92 -1.01 0.71
CA ALA A 140 6.33 -1.32 0.62
C ALA A 140 7.18 -0.07 0.92
N SER A 141 6.81 1.09 0.39
CA SER A 141 7.46 2.35 0.78
C SER A 141 7.31 2.67 2.26
N LYS A 142 6.10 2.56 2.84
CA LYS A 142 5.84 2.89 4.26
C LYS A 142 6.53 1.93 5.24
N LEU A 143 6.53 0.64 4.94
CA LEU A 143 7.15 -0.39 5.78
C LEU A 143 8.67 -0.48 5.58
N ASN A 144 9.19 -0.16 4.39
CA ASN A 144 10.64 -0.10 4.16
C ASN A 144 11.28 1.13 4.82
N ILE A 145 10.53 2.21 5.10
CA ILE A 145 11.04 3.32 5.94
C ILE A 145 11.32 2.82 7.37
N SER A 146 10.55 1.87 7.91
CA SER A 146 10.88 1.18 9.18
C SER A 146 11.96 0.11 9.03
N ARG A 147 12.36 -0.24 7.81
CA ARG A 147 13.60 -0.97 7.50
C ARG A 147 14.68 -0.01 7.02
N GLU A 148 14.81 1.16 7.64
CA GLU A 148 16.16 1.58 7.99
C GLU A 148 16.72 0.42 8.81
N THR A 149 17.42 -0.51 8.14
CA THR A 149 18.18 -1.55 8.80
C THR A 149 19.08 -0.82 9.76
N HIS A 150 18.72 -0.80 11.05
CA HIS A 150 19.53 -0.25 12.11
C HIS A 150 20.96 -0.74 11.90
N GLY A 151 21.82 0.11 11.35
CA GLY A 151 23.27 -0.02 11.28
C GLY A 151 23.91 -1.36 10.88
N VAL A 152 23.23 -2.32 10.24
CA VAL A 152 23.94 -3.53 9.78
C VAL A 152 24.69 -3.19 8.51
N SER A 153 25.92 -2.67 8.66
CA SER A 153 26.83 -2.47 7.54
C SER A 153 27.17 -3.83 6.95
N VAL A 154 26.49 -4.21 5.87
CA VAL A 154 26.77 -5.45 5.14
C VAL A 154 28.19 -5.34 4.57
N ARG A 155 29.00 -6.38 4.78
CA ARG A 155 30.37 -6.47 4.28
C ARG A 155 30.51 -7.72 3.42
N LEU A 156 31.27 -7.59 2.33
CA LEU A 156 31.58 -8.67 1.40
C LEU A 156 33.00 -9.17 1.67
N ILE A 157 33.19 -10.49 1.65
CA ILE A 157 34.50 -11.14 1.66
C ILE A 157 34.88 -11.48 0.22
N ARG A 158 35.96 -10.91 -0.29
CA ARG A 158 36.50 -11.22 -1.61
C ARG A 158 37.25 -12.56 -1.60
N ARG A 159 37.53 -13.11 -2.79
CA ARG A 159 38.33 -14.35 -2.93
C ARG A 159 39.75 -14.25 -2.36
N ASN A 160 40.30 -13.04 -2.27
CA ASN A 160 41.58 -12.76 -1.63
C ASN A 160 41.46 -12.49 -0.12
N HIS A 161 40.35 -12.90 0.51
CA HIS A 161 40.02 -12.70 1.93
C HIS A 161 39.85 -11.24 2.38
N GLN A 162 39.86 -10.27 1.47
CA GLN A 162 39.64 -8.87 1.82
C GLN A 162 38.16 -8.59 2.12
N VAL A 163 37.90 -7.98 3.27
CA VAL A 163 36.56 -7.52 3.66
C VAL A 163 36.35 -6.11 3.13
N VAL A 164 35.26 -5.89 2.38
CA VAL A 164 34.92 -4.59 1.80
C VAL A 164 33.47 -4.23 2.10
N PRO A 165 33.11 -2.93 2.19
CA PRO A 165 31.73 -2.53 2.36
C PRO A 165 30.89 -2.99 1.15
N TRP A 166 29.66 -3.42 1.43
CA TRP A 166 28.67 -3.64 0.40
C TRP A 166 28.44 -2.33 -0.37
N ASN A 167 28.49 -2.41 -1.70
CA ASN A 167 28.24 -1.28 -2.58
C ASN A 167 27.00 -1.60 -3.42
N GLU A 168 25.86 -1.05 -3.02
CA GLU A 168 24.56 -1.25 -3.69
C GLU A 168 24.58 -0.86 -5.16
N GLY A 169 25.31 0.21 -5.51
CA GLY A 169 25.41 0.71 -6.88
C GLY A 169 25.97 -0.31 -7.86
N LYS A 170 26.81 -1.26 -7.41
CA LYS A 170 27.33 -2.31 -8.30
C LYS A 170 26.26 -3.28 -8.79
N ILE A 171 25.29 -3.62 -7.93
CA ILE A 171 24.19 -4.51 -8.30
C ILE A 171 23.25 -3.79 -9.28
N GLU A 172 22.91 -2.54 -8.97
CA GLU A 172 22.04 -1.75 -9.84
C GLU A 172 22.65 -1.57 -11.24
N ILE A 173 23.94 -1.22 -11.34
CA ILE A 173 24.64 -1.08 -12.62
C ILE A 173 24.65 -2.41 -13.38
N ALA A 174 24.91 -3.53 -12.70
CA ALA A 174 24.91 -4.84 -13.32
C ALA A 174 23.52 -5.21 -13.88
N ILE A 175 22.45 -4.91 -13.14
CA ILE A 175 21.06 -5.14 -13.60
C ILE A 175 20.73 -4.21 -14.78
N ARG A 176 21.06 -2.92 -14.71
CA ARG A 176 20.84 -1.99 -15.83
C ARG A 176 21.56 -2.47 -17.10
N LYS A 177 22.82 -2.92 -17.00
CA LYS A 177 23.58 -3.46 -18.13
C LYS A 177 23.06 -4.80 -18.63
N ALA A 178 22.54 -5.66 -17.75
CA ALA A 178 22.03 -6.96 -18.17
C ALA A 178 20.67 -6.86 -18.87
N PHE A 179 19.81 -5.93 -18.43
CA PHE A 179 18.40 -5.92 -18.81
C PHE A 179 17.93 -4.65 -19.55
N LEU A 180 18.61 -3.52 -19.41
CA LEU A 180 18.16 -2.23 -19.93
C LEU A 180 19.06 -1.62 -21.00
N SER A 181 20.25 -2.17 -21.27
CA SER A 181 21.16 -1.66 -22.30
C SER A 181 20.99 -2.33 -23.68
N LEU A 182 19.90 -3.07 -23.89
CA LEU A 182 19.53 -3.67 -25.18
C LEU A 182 18.39 -2.91 -25.88
N GLN A 183 18.22 -1.62 -25.57
CA GLN A 183 17.39 -0.69 -26.34
C GLN A 183 18.25 0.39 -26.97
#